data_AF-A0A525I3F2-F1
#
_entry.id   AF-A0A525I3F2-F1
#
_cell.length_a   1.000
_cell.length_b   1.000
_cell.length_c   1.000
_cell.angle_alpha   90.00
_cell.angle_beta   90.00
_cell.angle_gamma   90.00
#
_symmetry.space_group_name_H-M   'P 1'
#
loop_
_entity.id
_entity.type
_entity.pdbx_description
1 polymer ?
#
loop_
_entity_poly.entity_id
_entity_poly.type
_entity_poly.pdbx_seq_one_letter_code
_entity_poly.pdbx_strand_id
1 'polypeptide(L)'
;MPRKPVKRSDKQARAPRPNAPAPAEAAPAAKPAPVEPTIAPPASETAAQTRADAPKEARAGVSDAAVPNGETPLPNFEALARNLASLVEEGGKVLSAYLQPHEGAGASPPGQDLSNMMATLGRVAEYYLSDAQRAIQAQSALSGRFLELWSATLRRLQGEEAPEVAPPRAGDKRFADPQWRDNPYFDFLKQAYVLTTDWARDLVAHADELDPHTRDKAQFYLRQVASALSPSNFVPTNPELMRATLAESGENLVRGLRMMAEDIAAGGGALRIRQSDASKFALGLNLAMTPGKVIFRNELMELIQYSPATESVYMRPLLIVPPWINKFYVLDLNP
;
A
#
# COMPACT_ATOMS: atom_id res chain seq x y z
N MET A 1 -14.14 35.35 -72.23
CA MET A 1 -13.04 35.83 -73.11
C MET A 1 -11.91 36.42 -72.26
N PRO A 2 -10.68 36.61 -72.79
CA PRO A 2 -9.45 36.49 -71.98
C PRO A 2 -8.61 37.78 -71.85
N ARG A 3 -7.63 37.80 -70.91
CA ARG A 3 -6.19 38.06 -71.20
C ARG A 3 -5.27 37.99 -69.95
N LYS A 4 -4.14 37.28 -70.09
CA LYS A 4 -2.86 37.38 -69.33
C LYS A 4 -2.10 38.66 -69.76
N PRO A 5 -0.82 38.98 -69.40
CA PRO A 5 0.24 38.32 -68.56
C PRO A 5 0.90 39.27 -67.50
N VAL A 6 1.98 38.95 -66.72
CA VAL A 6 3.43 38.97 -67.09
C VAL A 6 4.38 38.62 -65.89
N LYS A 7 5.46 37.85 -66.16
CA LYS A 7 6.85 37.71 -65.58
C LYS A 7 7.12 37.92 -64.06
N ARG A 8 7.86 37.07 -63.32
CA ARG A 8 9.24 36.45 -63.41
C ARG A 8 10.38 37.31 -62.82
N SER A 9 10.93 36.88 -61.67
CA SER A 9 12.28 37.12 -61.07
C SER A 9 12.21 36.64 -59.60
N ASP A 10 13.19 36.00 -58.94
CA ASP A 10 14.43 35.35 -59.40
C ASP A 10 14.80 34.16 -58.50
N LYS A 11 15.71 33.29 -58.98
CA LYS A 11 16.31 32.21 -58.18
C LYS A 11 17.50 32.74 -57.38
N GLN A 12 17.61 32.40 -56.10
CA GLN A 12 18.89 32.37 -55.40
C GLN A 12 19.28 30.93 -55.04
N ALA A 13 20.56 30.62 -55.28
CA ALA A 13 21.09 29.26 -55.22
C ALA A 13 21.44 28.84 -53.79
N ARG A 14 21.20 27.56 -53.48
CA ARG A 14 21.62 26.92 -52.23
C ARG A 14 22.94 26.19 -52.47
N ALA A 15 23.99 26.56 -51.74
CA ALA A 15 25.31 25.94 -51.85
C ALA A 15 25.32 24.48 -51.35
N PRO A 16 26.17 23.60 -51.90
CA PRO A 16 26.24 22.19 -51.51
C PRO A 16 27.01 21.99 -50.18
N ARG A 17 26.71 20.89 -49.48
CA ARG A 17 27.55 20.33 -48.41
C ARG A 17 27.88 18.86 -48.71
N PRO A 18 29.02 18.34 -48.21
CA PRO A 18 29.77 17.30 -48.94
C PRO A 18 29.36 15.86 -48.62
N ASN A 19 29.86 14.93 -49.45
CA ASN A 19 29.64 13.49 -49.35
C ASN A 19 30.06 12.88 -47.99
N ALA A 20 29.34 11.83 -47.61
CA ALA A 20 29.77 10.89 -46.58
C ALA A 20 30.97 10.04 -47.07
N PRO A 21 31.91 9.65 -46.20
CA PRO A 21 32.92 8.65 -46.51
C PRO A 21 32.33 7.23 -46.49
N ALA A 22 32.72 6.41 -47.47
CA ALA A 22 32.43 4.98 -47.52
C ALA A 22 33.36 4.18 -46.57
N PRO A 23 32.98 2.95 -46.15
CA PRO A 23 33.77 2.16 -45.19
C PRO A 23 35.01 1.51 -45.81
N ALA A 24 35.98 1.13 -44.97
CA ALA A 24 37.23 0.45 -45.35
C ALA A 24 37.28 -1.02 -44.89
N GLU A 25 38.06 -1.85 -45.59
CA GLU A 25 38.17 -3.32 -45.47
C GLU A 25 39.59 -3.77 -45.90
N ALA A 26 40.22 -4.88 -45.46
CA ALA A 26 39.82 -5.91 -44.48
C ALA A 26 40.66 -5.79 -43.17
N ALA A 27 41.33 -6.76 -42.53
CA ALA A 27 41.66 -8.18 -42.76
C ALA A 27 41.76 -8.94 -41.40
N PRO A 28 41.76 -10.30 -41.34
CA PRO A 28 41.19 -11.03 -40.19
C PRO A 28 42.17 -11.79 -39.27
N ALA A 29 41.77 -12.00 -38.00
CA ALA A 29 42.07 -13.12 -37.06
C ALA A 29 41.75 -12.65 -35.61
N ALA A 30 41.40 -13.47 -34.60
CA ALA A 30 41.29 -14.93 -34.49
C ALA A 30 40.07 -15.33 -33.62
N LYS A 31 39.67 -16.61 -33.66
CA LYS A 31 38.57 -17.17 -32.85
C LYS A 31 39.04 -17.50 -31.41
N PRO A 32 38.27 -17.17 -30.35
CA PRO A 32 38.42 -17.83 -29.06
C PRO A 32 37.81 -19.24 -29.09
N ALA A 33 38.40 -20.18 -28.34
CA ALA A 33 37.98 -21.58 -28.29
C ALA A 33 36.74 -21.80 -27.41
N PRO A 34 35.98 -22.90 -27.60
CA PRO A 34 34.85 -23.24 -26.74
C PRO A 34 35.34 -23.69 -25.35
N VAL A 35 34.68 -23.20 -24.29
CA VAL A 35 34.84 -23.73 -22.93
C VAL A 35 33.65 -24.63 -22.65
N GLU A 36 33.88 -25.93 -22.48
CA GLU A 36 32.85 -26.88 -22.07
C GLU A 36 32.46 -26.66 -20.59
N PRO A 37 31.16 -26.54 -20.26
CA PRO A 37 30.72 -26.62 -18.88
C PRO A 37 30.59 -28.10 -18.47
N THR A 38 31.45 -28.55 -17.55
CA THR A 38 31.37 -29.89 -16.95
C THR A 38 30.06 -30.05 -16.18
N ILE A 39 29.09 -30.76 -16.77
CA ILE A 39 27.85 -31.16 -16.09
C ILE A 39 28.14 -32.46 -15.33
N ALA A 40 28.15 -32.40 -14.00
CA ALA A 40 28.12 -33.61 -13.18
C ALA A 40 26.72 -34.27 -13.27
N PRO A 41 26.63 -35.60 -13.36
CA PRO A 41 25.34 -36.29 -13.51
C PRO A 41 24.50 -36.19 -12.22
N PRO A 42 23.18 -35.97 -12.33
CA PRO A 42 22.30 -36.06 -11.18
C PRO A 42 22.17 -37.52 -10.74
N ALA A 43 22.36 -37.78 -9.43
CA ALA A 43 22.09 -39.09 -8.85
C ALA A 43 20.59 -39.38 -8.84
N SER A 44 20.22 -40.63 -9.13
CA SER A 44 18.84 -41.06 -9.31
C SER A 44 17.99 -41.01 -8.05
N GLU A 45 16.71 -40.73 -8.26
CA GLU A 45 15.53 -41.19 -7.52
C GLU A 45 15.75 -42.03 -6.24
N THR A 46 15.77 -41.39 -5.07
CA THR A 46 15.32 -42.06 -3.82
C THR A 46 14.77 -41.06 -2.79
N ALA A 47 13.70 -40.34 -3.14
CA ALA A 47 12.99 -39.45 -2.19
C ALA A 47 11.48 -39.31 -2.47
N ALA A 48 10.87 -40.31 -3.12
CA ALA A 48 9.43 -40.34 -3.43
C ALA A 48 8.62 -41.18 -2.44
N GLN A 49 8.93 -41.11 -1.13
CA GLN A 49 8.17 -41.85 -0.10
C GLN A 49 8.21 -41.27 1.33
N THR A 50 8.14 -39.94 1.47
CA THR A 50 7.73 -39.27 2.72
C THR A 50 7.04 -37.94 2.41
N ARG A 51 5.80 -38.01 1.93
CA ARG A 51 4.84 -36.88 1.88
C ARG A 51 3.56 -37.22 2.64
N ALA A 52 3.75 -37.64 3.89
CA ALA A 52 2.79 -37.47 4.97
C ALA A 52 3.50 -36.64 6.04
N ASP A 53 2.79 -35.69 6.65
CA ASP A 53 3.27 -34.79 7.71
C ASP A 53 4.47 -33.88 7.35
N ALA A 54 4.18 -32.85 6.55
CA ALA A 54 4.94 -31.60 6.54
C ALA A 54 4.08 -30.49 7.20
N PRO A 55 4.60 -29.68 8.15
CA PRO A 55 3.78 -28.71 8.87
C PRO A 55 3.25 -27.61 7.95
N LYS A 56 2.03 -27.12 8.23
CA LYS A 56 1.62 -25.80 7.78
C LYS A 56 2.49 -24.77 8.49
N GLU A 57 3.53 -24.27 7.82
CA GLU A 57 4.17 -23.02 8.24
C GLU A 57 3.11 -21.92 8.18
N ALA A 58 2.67 -21.53 9.37
CA ALA A 58 1.72 -20.44 9.52
C ALA A 58 2.36 -19.16 8.97
N ARG A 59 1.54 -18.34 8.31
CA ARG A 59 1.85 -16.91 8.19
C ARG A 59 2.17 -16.41 9.60
N ALA A 60 3.36 -15.84 9.78
CA ALA A 60 3.72 -15.13 11.00
C ALA A 60 2.88 -13.84 11.10
N GLY A 61 1.59 -14.01 11.40
CA GLY A 61 0.77 -12.94 11.95
C GLY A 61 1.32 -12.54 13.31
N VAL A 62 0.79 -11.42 13.81
CA VAL A 62 0.87 -11.05 15.22
C VAL A 62 0.64 -12.29 16.07
N SER A 63 1.56 -12.57 16.99
CA SER A 63 1.47 -13.73 17.88
C SER A 63 0.09 -13.75 18.53
N ASP A 64 -0.68 -14.81 18.29
CA ASP A 64 -1.82 -15.19 19.11
C ASP A 64 -1.27 -15.65 20.48
N ALA A 65 -0.74 -14.69 21.23
CA ALA A 65 -0.54 -14.79 22.66
C ALA A 65 -1.94 -14.75 23.30
N ALA A 66 -2.66 -15.86 23.16
CA ALA A 66 -3.87 -16.13 23.92
C ALA A 66 -3.50 -16.17 25.40
N VAL A 67 -3.50 -15.01 26.05
CA VAL A 67 -3.32 -14.88 27.50
C VAL A 67 -4.48 -15.63 28.14
N PRO A 68 -4.23 -16.77 28.82
CA PRO A 68 -5.30 -17.51 29.45
C PRO A 68 -5.74 -16.76 30.71
N ASN A 69 -6.99 -16.31 30.72
CA ASN A 69 -7.66 -15.56 31.79
C ASN A 69 -7.11 -14.14 32.01
N GLY A 70 -7.91 -13.13 31.64
CA GLY A 70 -8.24 -11.90 32.40
C GLY A 70 -7.16 -10.94 32.96
N GLU A 71 -5.93 -11.38 33.17
CA GLU A 71 -4.87 -10.65 33.84
C GLU A 71 -3.85 -10.18 32.80
N THR A 72 -3.86 -8.90 32.47
CA THR A 72 -2.77 -8.28 31.71
C THR A 72 -1.49 -8.40 32.55
N PRO A 73 -0.43 -9.08 32.07
CA PRO A 73 0.80 -9.21 32.84
C PRO A 73 1.35 -7.83 33.20
N LEU A 74 1.73 -7.64 34.47
CA LEU A 74 2.40 -6.40 34.87
C LEU A 74 3.71 -6.26 34.06
N PRO A 75 3.96 -5.11 33.43
CA PRO A 75 5.15 -4.93 32.61
C PRO A 75 6.39 -5.08 33.48
N ASN A 76 7.44 -5.70 32.93
CA ASN A 76 8.74 -5.70 33.58
C ASN A 76 9.29 -4.27 33.49
N PHE A 77 9.31 -3.55 34.61
CA PHE A 77 9.70 -2.14 34.67
C PHE A 77 11.13 -1.88 34.15
N GLU A 78 12.06 -2.83 34.32
CA GLU A 78 13.42 -2.71 33.80
C GLU A 78 13.44 -2.86 32.27
N ALA A 79 12.72 -3.86 31.74
CA ALA A 79 12.55 -4.05 30.31
C ALA A 79 11.82 -2.85 29.68
N LEU A 80 10.78 -2.33 30.32
CA LEU A 80 10.03 -1.15 29.89
C LEU A 80 10.93 0.10 29.84
N ALA A 81 11.74 0.35 30.87
CA ALA A 81 12.68 1.47 30.88
C ALA A 81 13.73 1.35 29.76
N ARG A 82 14.25 0.15 29.52
CA ARG A 82 15.19 -0.14 28.44
C ARG A 82 14.55 0.06 27.06
N ASN A 83 13.33 -0.45 26.87
CA ASN A 83 12.59 -0.36 25.62
C ASN A 83 12.14 1.07 25.34
N LEU A 84 11.82 1.88 26.37
CA LEU A 84 11.60 3.32 26.23
C LEU A 84 12.85 4.06 25.73
N ALA A 85 14.05 3.70 26.22
CA ALA A 85 15.29 4.27 25.70
C ALA A 85 15.54 3.87 24.22
N SER A 86 15.31 2.60 23.87
CA SER A 86 15.37 2.15 22.47
C SER A 86 14.30 2.84 21.60
N LEU A 87 13.10 3.10 22.11
CA LEU A 87 12.04 3.85 21.42
C LEU A 87 12.51 5.26 21.01
N VAL A 88 13.23 5.95 21.89
CA VAL A 88 13.84 7.26 21.59
C VAL A 88 14.96 7.12 20.54
N GLU A 89 15.80 6.09 20.64
CA GLU A 89 16.88 5.83 19.69
C GLU A 89 16.36 5.52 18.27
N GLU A 90 15.44 4.55 18.14
CA GLU A 90 14.85 4.17 16.86
C GLU A 90 13.99 5.32 16.28
N GLY A 91 13.29 6.07 17.13
CA GLY A 91 12.59 7.29 16.72
C GLY A 91 13.53 8.37 16.17
N GLY A 92 14.72 8.50 16.75
CA GLY A 92 15.80 9.35 16.22
C GLY A 92 16.30 8.89 14.84
N LYS A 93 16.41 7.58 14.61
CA LYS A 93 16.76 7.02 13.29
C LYS A 93 15.67 7.26 12.25
N VAL A 94 14.39 7.07 12.60
CA VAL A 94 13.24 7.41 11.74
C VAL A 94 13.28 8.89 11.33
N LEU A 95 13.45 9.80 12.30
CA LEU A 95 13.54 11.24 12.03
C LEU A 95 14.75 11.57 11.15
N SER A 96 15.92 11.00 11.43
CA SER A 96 17.13 11.18 10.62
C SER A 96 16.93 10.72 9.17
N ALA A 97 16.36 9.53 8.97
CA ALA A 97 16.08 8.97 7.65
C ALA A 97 15.06 9.81 6.86
N TYR A 98 14.03 10.33 7.53
CA TYR A 98 13.04 11.22 6.91
C TYR A 98 13.62 12.57 6.48
N LEU A 99 14.59 13.10 7.24
CA LEU A 99 15.27 14.38 6.98
C LEU A 99 16.41 14.31 5.95
N GLN A 100 16.78 13.12 5.46
CA GLN A 100 17.78 13.00 4.40
C GLN A 100 17.27 13.64 3.09
N PRO A 101 18.13 14.29 2.28
CA PRO A 101 17.71 14.88 1.02
C PRO A 101 17.12 13.84 0.06
N HIS A 102 15.88 14.03 -0.37
CA HIS A 102 15.17 13.08 -1.25
C HIS A 102 15.59 13.26 -2.71
N GLU A 103 16.64 12.55 -3.13
CA GLU A 103 16.96 12.43 -4.57
C GLU A 103 16.05 11.37 -5.22
N GLY A 104 15.04 11.81 -5.98
CA GLY A 104 14.40 10.99 -7.02
C GLY A 104 12.95 10.52 -6.81
N ALA A 105 12.21 11.03 -5.82
CA ALA A 105 10.77 10.79 -5.72
C ALA A 105 9.97 11.81 -6.56
N GLY A 106 9.38 11.36 -7.68
CA GLY A 106 8.44 12.15 -8.50
C GLY A 106 7.06 12.35 -7.86
N ALA A 107 7.01 12.52 -6.53
CA ALA A 107 5.80 12.78 -5.78
C ALA A 107 5.38 14.25 -5.90
N SER A 108 4.09 14.53 -5.72
CA SER A 108 3.58 15.90 -5.53
C SER A 108 4.39 16.62 -4.44
N PRO A 109 4.71 17.93 -4.58
CA PRO A 109 5.40 18.67 -3.54
C PRO A 109 4.74 18.48 -2.17
N PRO A 110 5.50 18.17 -1.11
CA PRO A 110 4.93 17.88 0.20
C PRO A 110 4.08 19.07 0.68
N GLY A 111 2.77 18.84 0.78
CA GLY A 111 1.76 19.86 1.09
C GLY A 111 0.72 20.11 0.01
N GLN A 112 0.97 19.78 -1.28
CA GLN A 112 -0.02 20.03 -2.34
C GLN A 112 -1.25 19.14 -2.23
N ASP A 113 -1.09 17.86 -1.88
CA ASP A 113 -2.22 16.95 -1.68
C ASP A 113 -3.03 17.29 -0.41
N LEU A 114 -2.33 17.80 0.62
CA LEU A 114 -2.92 18.27 1.87
C LEU A 114 -3.70 19.58 1.68
N SER A 115 -3.20 20.54 0.90
CA SER A 115 -3.93 21.77 0.57
C SER A 115 -5.13 21.49 -0.35
N ASN A 116 -4.98 20.59 -1.33
CA ASN A 116 -6.08 20.07 -2.14
C ASN A 116 -7.18 19.42 -1.28
N MET A 117 -6.80 18.62 -0.29
CA MET A 117 -7.73 18.03 0.68
C MET A 117 -8.47 19.09 1.49
N MET A 118 -7.74 20.01 2.11
CA MET A 118 -8.32 21.10 2.91
C MET A 118 -9.28 21.97 2.08
N ALA A 119 -8.90 22.36 0.87
CA ALA A 119 -9.77 23.15 -0.02
C ALA A 119 -11.05 22.38 -0.42
N THR A 120 -10.93 21.07 -0.66
CA THR A 120 -12.08 20.24 -1.08
C THR A 120 -13.06 20.03 0.08
N LEU A 121 -12.57 19.72 1.29
CA LEU A 121 -13.41 19.59 2.47
C LEU A 121 -13.96 20.97 2.93
N GLY A 122 -13.18 22.04 2.73
CA GLY A 122 -13.57 23.42 2.99
C GLY A 122 -14.82 23.85 2.21
N ARG A 123 -14.95 23.46 0.94
CA ARG A 123 -16.18 23.70 0.15
C ARG A 123 -17.43 23.04 0.74
N VAL A 124 -17.28 21.85 1.34
CA VAL A 124 -18.40 21.19 2.02
C VAL A 124 -18.76 21.93 3.31
N ALA A 125 -17.76 22.38 4.07
CA ALA A 125 -18.00 23.21 5.25
C ALA A 125 -18.67 24.55 4.88
N GLU A 126 -18.20 25.23 3.84
CA GLU A 126 -18.78 26.47 3.29
C GLU A 126 -20.23 26.26 2.82
N TYR A 127 -20.55 25.15 2.16
CA TYR A 127 -21.91 24.79 1.78
C TYR A 127 -22.87 24.70 2.99
N TYR A 128 -22.45 24.06 4.09
CA TYR A 128 -23.28 24.00 5.31
C TYR A 128 -23.29 25.32 6.09
N LEU A 129 -22.20 26.09 6.11
CA LEU A 129 -22.08 27.33 6.88
C LEU A 129 -22.66 28.56 6.18
N SER A 130 -22.84 28.52 4.86
CA SER A 130 -23.47 29.59 4.07
C SER A 130 -24.97 29.75 4.33
N ASP A 131 -25.62 28.73 4.92
CA ASP A 131 -27.02 28.74 5.30
C ASP A 131 -27.15 28.37 6.78
N ALA A 132 -27.69 29.30 7.59
CA ALA A 132 -27.82 29.11 9.03
C ALA A 132 -28.72 27.92 9.40
N GLN A 133 -29.74 27.62 8.59
CA GLN A 133 -30.62 26.47 8.78
C GLN A 133 -29.89 25.16 8.47
N ARG A 134 -29.10 25.09 7.38
CA ARG A 134 -28.24 23.94 7.08
C ARG A 134 -27.23 23.68 8.21
N ALA A 135 -26.56 24.73 8.70
CA ALA A 135 -25.61 24.62 9.82
C ALA A 135 -26.27 24.12 11.12
N ILE A 136 -27.43 24.68 11.49
CA ILE A 136 -28.17 24.27 12.69
C ILE A 136 -28.65 22.82 12.55
N GLN A 137 -29.20 22.42 11.40
CA GLN A 137 -29.62 21.04 11.16
C GLN A 137 -28.46 20.05 11.26
N ALA A 138 -27.32 20.35 10.63
CA ALA A 138 -26.11 19.53 10.70
C ALA A 138 -25.61 19.36 12.14
N GLN A 139 -25.56 20.45 12.92
CA GLN A 139 -25.16 20.42 14.32
C GLN A 139 -26.18 19.67 15.20
N SER A 140 -27.47 19.94 15.06
CA SER A 140 -28.54 19.29 15.85
C SER A 140 -28.59 17.79 15.61
N ALA A 141 -28.41 17.34 14.37
CA ALA A 141 -28.31 15.91 14.04
C ALA A 141 -27.13 15.24 14.77
N LEU A 142 -25.95 15.86 14.76
CA LEU A 142 -24.78 15.36 15.47
C LEU A 142 -25.00 15.33 16.99
N SER A 143 -25.48 16.44 17.58
CA SER A 143 -25.71 16.57 19.02
C SER A 143 -26.77 15.59 19.53
N GLY A 144 -27.87 15.39 18.80
CA GLY A 144 -28.91 14.42 19.17
C GLY A 144 -28.37 12.99 19.25
N ARG A 145 -27.61 12.57 18.24
CA ARG A 145 -26.98 11.25 18.19
C ARG A 145 -25.93 11.07 19.29
N PHE A 146 -25.19 12.12 19.65
CA PHE A 146 -24.27 12.08 20.78
C PHE A 146 -24.98 11.99 22.14
N LEU A 147 -26.14 12.63 22.31
CA LEU A 147 -26.97 12.48 23.52
C LEU A 147 -27.56 11.07 23.64
N GLU A 148 -28.00 10.47 22.53
CA GLU A 148 -28.40 9.04 22.47
C GLU A 148 -27.26 8.14 22.91
N LEU A 149 -26.05 8.32 22.35
CA LEU A 149 -24.86 7.55 22.72
C LEU A 149 -24.50 7.73 24.20
N TRP A 150 -24.50 8.95 24.72
CA TRP A 150 -24.20 9.23 26.12
C TRP A 150 -25.22 8.57 27.07
N SER A 151 -26.51 8.59 26.70
CA SER A 151 -27.57 7.90 27.45
C SER A 151 -27.38 6.37 27.44
N ALA A 152 -27.07 5.78 26.29
CA ALA A 152 -26.80 4.35 26.16
C ALA A 152 -25.56 3.92 26.95
N THR A 153 -24.50 4.72 26.95
CA THR A 153 -23.28 4.47 27.73
C THR A 153 -23.54 4.56 29.24
N LEU A 154 -24.34 5.54 29.70
CA LEU A 154 -24.72 5.63 31.12
C LEU A 154 -25.53 4.42 31.60
N ARG A 155 -26.47 3.92 30.78
CA ARG A 155 -27.23 2.69 31.07
C ARG A 155 -26.31 1.46 31.17
N ARG A 156 -25.39 1.31 30.22
CA ARG A 156 -24.37 0.24 30.24
C ARG A 156 -23.46 0.30 31.48
N LEU A 157 -23.08 1.50 31.92
CA LEU A 157 -22.33 1.70 33.17
C LEU A 157 -23.15 1.35 34.43
N GLN A 158 -24.48 1.38 34.35
CA GLN A 158 -25.39 0.94 35.40
C GLN A 158 -25.68 -0.57 35.35
N GLY A 159 -25.11 -1.29 34.38
CA GLY A 159 -25.32 -2.73 34.18
C GLY A 159 -26.57 -3.07 33.35
N GLU A 160 -27.23 -2.08 32.75
CA GLU A 160 -28.36 -2.31 31.84
C GLU A 160 -27.89 -2.63 30.41
N GLU A 161 -28.60 -3.51 29.72
CA GLU A 161 -28.42 -3.68 28.28
C GLU A 161 -29.03 -2.48 27.51
N ALA A 162 -28.19 -1.78 26.75
CA ALA A 162 -28.63 -0.76 25.80
C ALA A 162 -28.18 -1.13 24.37
N PRO A 163 -29.01 -0.94 23.33
CA PRO A 163 -28.61 -1.18 21.95
C PRO A 163 -27.43 -0.27 21.54
N GLU A 164 -26.61 -0.73 20.58
CA GLU A 164 -25.59 0.14 19.97
C GLU A 164 -26.28 1.25 19.15
N VAL A 165 -25.92 2.50 19.42
CA VAL A 165 -26.47 3.70 18.75
C VAL A 165 -25.86 3.87 17.36
N ALA A 166 -24.58 3.51 17.22
CA ALA A 166 -23.82 3.56 15.97
C ALA A 166 -22.94 2.31 15.82
N PRO A 167 -23.51 1.16 15.41
CA PRO A 167 -22.75 -0.07 15.22
C PRO A 167 -21.75 0.08 14.04
N PRO A 168 -20.53 -0.47 14.15
CA PRO A 168 -19.57 -0.44 13.04
C PRO A 168 -20.12 -1.18 11.82
N ARG A 169 -19.63 -0.80 10.63
CA ARG A 169 -20.02 -1.48 9.38
C ARG A 169 -19.74 -2.98 9.44
N ALA A 170 -20.65 -3.76 8.86
CA ALA A 170 -20.46 -5.19 8.67
C ALA A 170 -19.11 -5.49 7.99
N GLY A 171 -18.27 -6.30 8.65
CA GLY A 171 -16.95 -6.67 8.15
C GLY A 171 -15.79 -5.74 8.55
N ASP A 172 -16.02 -4.68 9.33
CA ASP A 172 -14.93 -3.83 9.83
C ASP A 172 -14.11 -4.53 10.93
N LYS A 173 -13.02 -5.18 10.52
CA LYS A 173 -12.15 -5.98 11.40
C LYS A 173 -11.40 -5.17 12.46
N ARG A 174 -11.39 -3.83 12.39
CA ARG A 174 -10.69 -2.96 13.35
C ARG A 174 -11.31 -3.00 14.76
N PHE A 175 -12.55 -3.46 14.85
CA PHE A 175 -13.33 -3.52 16.10
C PHE A 175 -13.70 -4.98 16.45
N ALA A 176 -12.84 -5.94 16.10
CA ALA A 176 -13.09 -7.37 16.27
C ALA A 176 -12.80 -7.91 17.68
N ASP A 177 -11.86 -7.30 18.41
CA ASP A 177 -11.57 -7.69 19.80
C ASP A 177 -12.79 -7.44 20.72
N PRO A 178 -13.15 -8.38 21.61
CA PRO A 178 -14.32 -8.24 22.48
C PRO A 178 -14.34 -6.98 23.34
N GLN A 179 -13.17 -6.43 23.72
CA GLN A 179 -13.12 -5.21 24.53
C GLN A 179 -13.72 -3.99 23.83
N TRP A 180 -13.85 -3.98 22.50
CA TRP A 180 -14.59 -2.96 21.74
C TRP A 180 -16.12 -3.00 21.95
N ARG A 181 -16.64 -4.01 22.64
CA ARG A 181 -18.05 -4.13 23.07
C ARG A 181 -18.20 -4.23 24.58
N ASP A 182 -17.30 -4.98 25.23
CA ASP A 182 -17.45 -5.38 26.63
C ASP A 182 -16.93 -4.31 27.60
N ASN A 183 -16.05 -3.41 27.15
CA ASN A 183 -15.56 -2.28 27.95
C ASN A 183 -16.29 -0.98 27.54
N PRO A 184 -17.04 -0.33 28.46
CA PRO A 184 -17.79 0.89 28.15
C PRO A 184 -16.95 2.05 27.56
N TYR A 185 -15.66 2.15 27.89
CA TYR A 185 -14.77 3.17 27.34
C TYR A 185 -14.46 2.94 25.86
N PHE A 186 -14.05 1.72 25.49
CA PHE A 186 -13.74 1.37 24.11
C PHE A 186 -15.01 1.27 23.24
N ASP A 187 -16.12 0.80 23.82
CA ASP A 187 -17.44 0.81 23.16
C ASP A 187 -17.89 2.24 22.84
N PHE A 188 -17.77 3.17 23.79
CA PHE A 188 -18.03 4.60 23.55
C PHE A 188 -17.13 5.18 22.45
N LEU A 189 -15.81 4.95 22.50
CA LEU A 189 -14.88 5.44 21.48
C LEU A 189 -15.20 4.89 20.07
N LYS A 190 -15.47 3.59 19.96
CA LYS A 190 -15.92 2.93 18.72
C LYS A 190 -17.18 3.60 18.17
N GLN A 191 -18.22 3.72 18.99
CA GLN A 191 -19.51 4.27 18.53
C GLN A 191 -19.40 5.78 18.23
N ALA A 192 -18.68 6.57 19.01
CA ALA A 192 -18.44 7.99 18.74
C ALA A 192 -17.69 8.21 17.41
N TYR A 193 -16.73 7.34 17.10
CA TYR A 193 -16.02 7.32 15.82
C TYR A 193 -16.95 6.99 14.65
N VAL A 194 -17.73 5.91 14.74
CA VAL A 194 -18.69 5.51 13.70
C VAL A 194 -19.70 6.63 13.47
N LEU A 195 -20.33 7.13 14.53
CA LEU A 195 -21.31 8.22 14.52
C LEU A 195 -20.76 9.47 13.82
N THR A 196 -19.56 9.92 14.18
CA THR A 196 -18.94 11.11 13.60
C THR A 196 -18.56 10.91 12.12
N THR A 197 -18.08 9.72 11.76
CA THR A 197 -17.66 9.42 10.37
C THR A 197 -18.83 9.07 9.45
N ASP A 198 -19.98 8.67 10.00
CA ASP A 198 -21.25 8.54 9.31
C ASP A 198 -21.89 9.92 9.09
N TRP A 199 -22.07 10.72 10.14
CA TRP A 199 -22.53 12.11 10.03
C TRP A 199 -21.73 12.93 9.00
N ALA A 200 -20.41 12.92 9.07
CA ALA A 200 -19.57 13.67 8.13
C ALA A 200 -19.73 13.17 6.68
N ARG A 201 -20.06 11.89 6.48
CA ARG A 201 -20.32 11.32 5.15
C ARG A 201 -21.67 11.71 4.62
N ASP A 202 -22.68 11.74 5.49
CA ASP A 202 -24.01 12.20 5.16
C ASP A 202 -23.99 13.69 4.80
N LEU A 203 -23.17 14.51 5.48
CA LEU A 203 -22.94 15.90 5.06
C LEU A 203 -22.41 15.98 3.62
N VAL A 204 -21.37 15.22 3.29
CA VAL A 204 -20.82 15.18 1.92
C VAL A 204 -21.84 14.64 0.91
N ALA A 205 -22.62 13.62 1.28
CA ALA A 205 -23.59 12.99 0.39
C ALA A 205 -24.76 13.91 0.03
N HIS A 206 -25.30 14.68 0.98
CA HIS A 206 -26.43 15.59 0.80
C HIS A 206 -26.02 17.03 0.45
N ALA A 207 -24.76 17.23 0.02
CA ALA A 207 -24.30 18.49 -0.55
C ALA A 207 -24.69 18.57 -2.04
N ASP A 208 -25.99 18.69 -2.29
CA ASP A 208 -26.59 18.56 -3.63
C ASP A 208 -26.26 19.73 -4.56
N GLU A 209 -26.06 20.95 -4.03
CA GLU A 209 -25.65 22.14 -4.80
C GLU A 209 -24.16 22.12 -5.19
N LEU A 210 -23.35 21.23 -4.61
CA LEU A 210 -21.96 21.05 -5.03
C LEU A 210 -21.86 20.19 -6.28
N ASP A 211 -20.90 20.54 -7.14
CA ASP A 211 -20.64 19.78 -8.36
C ASP A 211 -20.25 18.32 -8.01
N PRO A 212 -20.68 17.32 -8.82
CA PRO A 212 -20.44 15.91 -8.51
C PRO A 212 -18.96 15.56 -8.31
N HIS A 213 -18.05 16.21 -9.03
CA HIS A 213 -16.63 15.93 -8.94
C HIS A 213 -16.03 16.42 -7.61
N THR A 214 -16.39 17.61 -7.14
CA THR A 214 -16.05 18.09 -5.79
C THR A 214 -16.61 17.17 -4.72
N ARG A 215 -17.85 16.69 -4.86
CA ARG A 215 -18.49 15.77 -3.89
C ARG A 215 -17.78 14.41 -3.83
N ASP A 216 -17.47 13.79 -4.97
CA ASP A 216 -16.73 12.52 -5.04
C ASP A 216 -15.32 12.66 -4.43
N LYS A 217 -14.64 13.78 -4.74
CA LYS A 217 -13.32 14.10 -4.20
C LYS A 217 -13.36 14.35 -2.69
N ALA A 218 -14.38 15.05 -2.18
CA ALA A 218 -14.62 15.24 -0.75
C ALA A 218 -14.88 13.90 -0.06
N GLN A 219 -15.67 13.01 -0.67
CA GLN A 219 -15.95 11.68 -0.12
C GLN A 219 -14.69 10.79 -0.10
N PHE A 220 -13.81 10.90 -1.10
CA PHE A 220 -12.49 10.27 -1.10
C PHE A 220 -11.63 10.77 0.08
N TYR A 221 -11.44 12.09 0.21
CA TYR A 221 -10.62 12.64 1.28
C TYR A 221 -11.19 12.36 2.67
N LEU A 222 -12.50 12.45 2.84
CA LEU A 222 -13.17 12.11 4.10
C LEU A 222 -12.88 10.66 4.50
N ARG A 223 -12.87 9.70 3.56
CA ARG A 223 -12.46 8.32 3.87
C ARG A 223 -11.02 8.24 4.37
N GLN A 224 -10.09 9.03 3.83
CA GLN A 224 -8.70 9.06 4.27
C GLN A 224 -8.57 9.64 5.69
N VAL A 225 -9.17 10.81 5.94
CA VAL A 225 -9.17 11.47 7.26
C VAL A 225 -9.86 10.59 8.31
N ALA A 226 -11.03 10.05 8.00
CA ALA A 226 -11.74 9.12 8.88
C ALA A 226 -10.94 7.84 9.15
N SER A 227 -10.19 7.31 8.18
CA SER A 227 -9.35 6.15 8.41
C SER A 227 -8.14 6.49 9.29
N ALA A 228 -7.52 7.65 9.09
CA ALA A 228 -6.37 8.12 9.87
C ALA A 228 -6.71 8.43 11.33
N LEU A 229 -7.88 9.02 11.59
CA LEU A 229 -8.38 9.36 12.94
C LEU A 229 -9.08 8.19 13.66
N SER A 230 -8.99 6.96 13.14
CA SER A 230 -9.59 5.78 13.78
C SER A 230 -8.96 5.49 15.14
N PRO A 231 -9.74 5.23 16.22
CA PRO A 231 -9.20 4.94 17.54
C PRO A 231 -8.35 3.65 17.58
N SER A 232 -8.54 2.75 16.61
CA SER A 232 -7.69 1.58 16.38
C SER A 232 -6.22 1.90 16.08
N ASN A 233 -5.91 3.13 15.66
CA ASN A 233 -4.57 3.49 15.16
C ASN A 233 -3.60 3.94 16.27
N PHE A 234 -4.09 4.23 17.47
CA PHE A 234 -3.29 4.83 18.53
C PHE A 234 -3.24 3.93 19.77
N VAL A 235 -2.05 3.80 20.37
CA VAL A 235 -1.82 3.00 21.59
C VAL A 235 -2.85 3.30 22.70
N PRO A 236 -3.12 4.55 23.13
CA PRO A 236 -4.01 4.80 24.27
C PRO A 236 -5.50 4.52 24.00
N THR A 237 -5.91 4.29 22.74
CA THR A 237 -7.32 4.11 22.36
C THR A 237 -7.61 2.73 21.74
N ASN A 238 -6.61 1.84 21.65
CA ASN A 238 -6.75 0.49 21.10
C ASN A 238 -6.48 -0.56 22.20
N PRO A 239 -7.49 -1.38 22.61
CA PRO A 239 -7.34 -2.38 23.67
C PRO A 239 -6.27 -3.45 23.37
N GLU A 240 -6.23 -3.94 22.13
CA GLU A 240 -5.26 -4.95 21.68
C GLU A 240 -3.84 -4.41 21.76
N LEU A 241 -3.64 -3.16 21.31
CA LEU A 241 -2.34 -2.51 21.30
C LEU A 241 -1.87 -2.13 22.71
N MET A 242 -2.77 -1.68 23.60
CA MET A 242 -2.44 -1.49 25.02
C MET A 242 -2.00 -2.81 25.67
N ARG A 243 -2.75 -3.88 25.45
CA ARG A 243 -2.49 -5.22 26.01
C ARG A 243 -1.16 -5.78 25.55
N ALA A 244 -0.89 -5.74 24.23
CA ALA A 244 0.40 -6.15 23.67
C ALA A 244 1.56 -5.27 24.19
N THR A 245 1.38 -3.94 24.27
CA THR A 245 2.42 -3.03 24.77
C THR A 245 2.77 -3.30 26.23
N LEU A 246 1.79 -3.63 27.08
CA LEU A 246 2.03 -4.00 28.47
C LEU A 246 2.67 -5.38 28.59
N ALA A 247 2.12 -6.40 27.93
CA ALA A 247 2.62 -7.77 27.96
C ALA A 247 4.07 -7.89 27.42
N GLU A 248 4.40 -7.12 26.38
CA GLU A 248 5.73 -7.09 25.77
C GLU A 248 6.65 -5.99 26.35
N SER A 249 6.21 -5.29 27.40
CA SER A 249 6.95 -4.17 28.02
C SER A 249 7.48 -3.14 26.99
N GLY A 250 6.68 -2.83 25.97
CA GLY A 250 6.98 -1.87 24.91
C GLY A 250 7.82 -2.38 23.72
N GLU A 251 8.28 -3.64 23.72
CA GLU A 251 9.14 -4.16 22.62
C GLU A 251 8.40 -4.16 21.26
N ASN A 252 7.08 -4.36 21.25
CA ASN A 252 6.24 -4.23 20.06
C ASN A 252 6.40 -2.87 19.35
N LEU A 253 6.51 -1.77 20.11
CA LEU A 253 6.69 -0.43 19.57
C LEU A 253 8.12 -0.20 19.06
N VAL A 254 9.12 -0.74 19.77
CA VAL A 254 10.53 -0.70 19.35
C VAL A 254 10.72 -1.44 18.02
N ARG A 255 10.17 -2.65 17.89
CA ARG A 255 10.16 -3.40 16.62
C ARG A 255 9.42 -2.63 15.52
N GLY A 256 8.29 -1.99 15.84
CA GLY A 256 7.55 -1.13 14.92
C GLY A 256 8.41 0.00 14.33
N LEU A 257 9.15 0.72 15.19
CA LEU A 257 10.04 1.79 14.75
C LEU A 257 11.25 1.30 13.95
N ARG A 258 11.82 0.13 14.27
CA ARG A 258 12.87 -0.50 13.44
C ARG A 258 12.37 -0.77 12.03
N MET A 259 11.20 -1.41 11.89
CA MET A 259 10.59 -1.67 10.59
C MET A 259 10.32 -0.36 9.82
N MET A 260 9.83 0.68 10.50
CA MET A 260 9.62 2.01 9.89
C MET A 260 10.93 2.66 9.42
N ALA A 261 12.00 2.59 10.22
CA ALA A 261 13.30 3.15 9.85
C ALA A 261 13.89 2.43 8.63
N GLU A 262 13.81 1.10 8.59
CA GLU A 262 14.21 0.30 7.44
C GLU A 262 13.36 0.59 6.18
N ASP A 263 12.04 0.76 6.32
CA ASP A 263 11.14 1.08 5.20
C ASP A 263 11.40 2.48 4.61
N ILE A 264 11.80 3.45 5.44
CA ILE A 264 12.22 4.79 4.99
C ILE A 264 13.60 4.73 4.31
N ALA A 265 14.55 4.00 4.90
CA ALA A 265 15.88 3.81 4.32
C ALA A 265 15.82 3.08 2.96
N ALA A 266 14.99 2.03 2.85
CA ALA A 266 14.75 1.30 1.61
C ALA A 266 13.99 2.12 0.55
N GLY A 267 13.32 3.20 0.95
CA GLY A 267 12.66 4.16 0.06
C GLY A 267 13.47 5.43 -0.20
N GLY A 268 14.74 5.51 0.22
CA GLY A 268 15.60 6.67 -0.03
C GLY A 268 15.14 7.96 0.69
N GLY A 269 14.57 7.82 1.89
CA GLY A 269 14.02 8.93 2.68
C GLY A 269 12.49 9.08 2.55
N ALA A 270 11.87 8.45 1.54
CA ALA A 270 10.43 8.28 1.45
C ALA A 270 10.00 6.97 2.13
N LEU A 271 8.84 6.93 2.80
CA LEU A 271 8.32 5.70 3.40
C LEU A 271 7.91 4.69 2.32
N ARG A 272 8.70 3.62 2.14
CA ARG A 272 8.40 2.52 1.23
C ARG A 272 7.98 1.28 2.04
N ILE A 273 6.68 1.11 2.23
CA ILE A 273 6.11 -0.04 2.96
C ILE A 273 6.52 -1.35 2.27
N ARG A 274 7.40 -2.13 2.91
CA ARG A 274 7.87 -3.42 2.36
C ARG A 274 6.88 -4.53 2.75
N GLN A 275 6.28 -5.19 1.77
CA GLN A 275 5.40 -6.36 2.00
C GLN A 275 6.16 -7.69 2.06
N SER A 276 7.38 -7.74 1.53
CA SER A 276 8.24 -8.91 1.50
C SER A 276 9.71 -8.51 1.47
N ASP A 277 10.56 -9.42 1.95
CA ASP A 277 12.01 -9.27 1.85
C ASP A 277 12.47 -9.56 0.42
N ALA A 278 12.77 -8.50 -0.33
CA ALA A 278 13.22 -8.59 -1.72
C ALA A 278 14.59 -9.28 -1.87
N SER A 279 15.42 -9.34 -0.83
CA SER A 279 16.74 -10.00 -0.89
C SER A 279 16.63 -11.52 -1.08
N LYS A 280 15.46 -12.10 -0.75
CA LYS A 280 15.16 -13.51 -0.91
C LYS A 280 14.72 -13.90 -2.32
N PHE A 281 14.57 -12.94 -3.25
CA PHE A 281 14.06 -13.21 -4.60
C PHE A 281 15.04 -12.79 -5.69
N ALA A 282 15.35 -13.71 -6.60
CA ALA A 282 16.23 -13.52 -7.74
C ALA A 282 15.60 -14.13 -9.00
N LEU A 283 15.37 -13.27 -10.01
CA LEU A 283 14.78 -13.66 -11.29
C LEU A 283 15.68 -14.68 -12.00
N GLY A 284 15.07 -15.76 -12.49
CA GLY A 284 15.76 -16.89 -13.11
C GLY A 284 16.45 -17.86 -12.14
N LEU A 285 16.44 -17.59 -10.82
CA LEU A 285 17.04 -18.47 -9.80
C LEU A 285 16.04 -19.02 -8.79
N ASN A 286 15.02 -18.23 -8.40
CA ASN A 286 13.90 -18.69 -7.57
C ASN A 286 12.57 -17.97 -7.85
N LEU A 287 12.50 -17.22 -8.95
CA LEU A 287 11.31 -16.56 -9.47
C LEU A 287 11.41 -16.53 -11.01
N ALA A 288 10.31 -16.68 -11.76
CA ALA A 288 10.33 -16.82 -13.22
C ALA A 288 11.26 -17.96 -13.70
N MET A 289 11.11 -19.14 -13.11
CA MET A 289 11.98 -20.29 -13.36
C MET A 289 11.46 -21.26 -14.44
N THR A 290 10.24 -21.07 -14.94
CA THR A 290 9.65 -22.01 -15.91
C THR A 290 10.54 -22.11 -17.15
N PRO A 291 11.11 -23.30 -17.47
CA PRO A 291 12.11 -23.42 -18.52
C PRO A 291 11.58 -22.93 -19.86
N GLY A 292 12.31 -22.04 -20.54
CA GLY A 292 11.88 -21.44 -21.80
C GLY A 292 13.01 -20.71 -22.50
N LYS A 293 12.73 -20.17 -23.68
CA LYS A 293 13.67 -19.42 -24.52
C LYS A 293 13.00 -18.21 -25.15
N VAL A 294 13.73 -17.10 -25.24
CA VAL A 294 13.31 -15.94 -26.05
C VAL A 294 13.47 -16.33 -27.53
N ILE A 295 12.37 -16.39 -28.27
CA ILE A 295 12.33 -16.77 -29.69
C ILE A 295 12.18 -15.57 -30.64
N PHE A 296 11.79 -14.41 -30.11
CA PHE A 296 11.72 -13.15 -30.85
C PHE A 296 11.93 -11.97 -29.88
N ARG A 297 12.57 -10.90 -30.35
CA ARG A 297 12.82 -9.67 -29.59
C ARG A 297 12.71 -8.45 -30.53
N ASN A 298 12.09 -7.38 -30.06
CA ASN A 298 12.14 -6.06 -30.69
C ASN A 298 12.26 -4.96 -29.61
N GLU A 299 12.08 -3.70 -29.98
CA GLU A 299 12.17 -2.55 -29.06
C GLU A 299 11.08 -2.52 -27.97
N LEU A 300 9.97 -3.26 -28.15
CA LEU A 300 8.80 -3.23 -27.27
C LEU A 300 8.65 -4.51 -26.43
N MET A 301 9.06 -5.67 -26.94
CA MET A 301 8.80 -6.97 -26.30
C MET A 301 9.87 -8.03 -26.55
N GLU A 302 9.86 -9.03 -25.67
CA GLU A 302 10.47 -10.34 -25.86
C GLU A 302 9.35 -11.39 -25.88
N LEU A 303 9.38 -12.28 -26.87
CA LEU A 303 8.47 -13.43 -26.94
C LEU A 303 9.18 -14.65 -26.38
N ILE A 304 8.70 -15.13 -25.24
CA ILE A 304 9.19 -16.34 -24.57
C ILE A 304 8.36 -17.53 -25.04
N GLN A 305 9.02 -18.56 -25.55
CA GLN A 305 8.44 -19.89 -25.73
C GLN A 305 8.91 -20.77 -24.57
N TYR A 306 7.98 -21.21 -23.73
CA TYR A 306 8.26 -22.19 -22.69
C TYR A 306 8.50 -23.59 -23.30
N SER A 307 9.39 -24.33 -22.66
CA SER A 307 9.69 -25.72 -22.99
C SER A 307 8.47 -26.60 -22.66
N PRO A 308 8.12 -27.60 -23.51
CA PRO A 308 7.04 -28.51 -23.20
C PRO A 308 7.39 -29.36 -21.98
N ALA A 309 6.45 -29.46 -21.03
CA ALA A 309 6.55 -30.32 -19.85
C ALA A 309 5.93 -31.73 -20.06
N THR A 310 5.48 -32.03 -21.27
CA THR A 310 4.78 -33.26 -21.66
C THR A 310 5.22 -33.71 -23.05
N GLU A 311 5.13 -35.01 -23.34
CA GLU A 311 5.49 -35.58 -24.66
C GLU A 311 4.59 -35.07 -25.80
N SER A 312 3.32 -34.81 -25.50
CA SER A 312 2.34 -34.25 -26.44
C SER A 312 1.74 -32.96 -25.88
N VAL A 313 1.39 -32.04 -26.79
CA VAL A 313 0.75 -30.76 -26.49
C VAL A 313 -0.44 -30.53 -27.42
N TYR A 314 -1.35 -29.63 -27.05
CA TYR A 314 -2.45 -29.23 -27.93
C TYR A 314 -1.95 -28.53 -29.20
N MET A 315 -2.59 -28.82 -30.34
CA MET A 315 -2.23 -28.24 -31.65
C MET A 315 -2.31 -26.71 -31.70
N ARG A 316 -3.20 -26.09 -30.90
CA ARG A 316 -3.35 -24.64 -30.83
C ARG A 316 -2.50 -24.09 -29.67
N PRO A 317 -1.54 -23.19 -29.92
CA PRO A 317 -0.75 -22.58 -28.86
C PRO A 317 -1.60 -21.60 -28.04
N LEU A 318 -1.24 -21.44 -26.77
CA LEU A 318 -1.73 -20.36 -25.91
C LEU A 318 -0.75 -19.18 -25.98
N LEU A 319 -1.24 -18.01 -26.37
CA LEU A 319 -0.49 -16.75 -26.27
C LEU A 319 -0.95 -15.99 -25.03
N ILE A 320 -0.01 -15.63 -24.17
CA ILE A 320 -0.25 -14.86 -22.95
C ILE A 320 0.24 -13.43 -23.19
N VAL A 321 -0.64 -12.44 -23.02
CA VAL A 321 -0.30 -11.01 -23.10
C VAL A 321 -0.41 -10.41 -21.69
N PRO A 322 0.71 -10.21 -20.97
CA PRO A 322 0.70 -9.72 -19.60
C PRO A 322 0.33 -8.22 -19.54
N PRO A 323 -0.12 -7.72 -18.37
CA PRO A 323 -0.26 -6.28 -18.15
C PRO A 323 1.11 -5.59 -18.22
N TRP A 324 1.15 -4.39 -18.77
CA TRP A 324 2.37 -3.62 -19.02
C TRP A 324 2.80 -2.70 -17.85
N ILE A 325 1.96 -2.54 -16.83
CA ILE A 325 2.25 -1.73 -15.64
C ILE A 325 3.19 -2.47 -14.68
N ASN A 326 3.08 -3.79 -14.60
CA ASN A 326 3.92 -4.67 -13.78
C ASN A 326 4.67 -5.66 -14.69
N LYS A 327 5.70 -6.32 -14.17
CA LYS A 327 6.49 -7.30 -14.94
C LYS A 327 5.72 -8.61 -15.13
N PHE A 328 5.95 -9.28 -16.26
CA PHE A 328 5.19 -10.47 -16.70
C PHE A 328 5.22 -11.65 -15.71
N TYR A 329 6.30 -11.78 -14.92
CA TYR A 329 6.51 -12.90 -14.01
C TYR A 329 5.48 -13.02 -12.88
N VAL A 330 4.54 -12.08 -12.75
CA VAL A 330 3.32 -12.28 -11.92
C VAL A 330 2.53 -13.54 -12.34
N LEU A 331 2.73 -14.01 -13.58
CA LEU A 331 2.16 -15.25 -14.12
C LEU A 331 3.11 -16.47 -13.99
N ASP A 332 4.30 -16.28 -13.42
CA ASP A 332 5.41 -17.25 -13.33
C ASP A 332 6.15 -17.07 -11.98
N LEU A 333 5.38 -17.00 -10.88
CA LEU A 333 5.87 -16.72 -9.52
C LEU A 333 6.36 -17.97 -8.76
N ASN A 334 6.17 -19.17 -9.31
CA ASN A 334 6.14 -20.41 -8.55
C ASN A 334 7.42 -21.26 -8.68
N PRO A 335 7.75 -22.02 -7.64
CA PRO A 335 7.71 -23.49 -7.65
C PRO A 335 6.31 -24.00 -7.28
#